data_AF-A0A7C3QWW1-F1
#
_entry.id   AF-A0A7C3QWW1-F1
#
_cell.length_a   1.000
_cell.length_b   1.000
_cell.length_c   1.000
_cell.angle_alpha   90.00
_cell.angle_beta   90.00
_cell.angle_gamma   90.00
#
_symmetry.space_group_name_H-M   'P 1'
#
loop_
_entity.id
_entity.type
_entity.pdbx_description
1 polymer ?
#
loop_
_entity_poly.entity_id
_entity_poly.type
_entity_poly.pdbx_seq_one_letter_code
_entity_poly.pdbx_strand_id
1 'polypeptide(L)'
;MESDSSLVGIPRGSGRDLSRSRLIVDLDALSYNLELIRTRLDGSADILPVVKADAYGHGMVPVSRHLLGQSVPALAVMGLEEGIQLRQEGIQTDILVLGGILPSEMKECLDFRLIPVIHNRDLLDAVMQLPPDQCIRIHLKCDIGMGRLG
;
A
#
# COMPACT_ATOMS: atom_id res chain seq x y z
N MET A 1 14.47 -30.77 9.70
CA MET A 1 13.19 -30.18 9.25
C MET A 1 13.50 -28.71 9.09
N GLU A 2 14.01 -28.34 7.92
CA GLU A 2 14.41 -26.97 7.60
C GLU A 2 13.16 -26.08 7.74
N SER A 3 13.27 -25.02 8.52
CA SER A 3 12.20 -24.04 8.63
C SER A 3 12.06 -23.38 7.27
N ASP A 4 10.98 -23.70 6.55
CA ASP A 4 10.65 -23.09 5.27
C ASP A 4 10.48 -21.58 5.48
N SER A 5 11.47 -20.79 5.04
CA SER A 5 11.59 -19.37 5.37
C SER A 5 10.52 -18.51 4.69
N SER A 6 9.77 -19.07 3.74
CA SER A 6 8.71 -18.39 3.00
C SER A 6 7.35 -18.45 3.71
N LEU A 7 7.17 -19.36 4.68
CA LEU A 7 5.94 -19.49 5.45
C LEU A 7 5.96 -18.53 6.65
N VAL A 8 5.15 -17.48 6.58
CA VAL A 8 5.05 -16.47 7.65
C VAL A 8 3.74 -16.61 8.41
N GLY A 9 3.84 -16.74 9.73
CA GLY A 9 2.69 -16.62 10.63
C GLY A 9 2.33 -15.16 10.85
N ILE A 10 1.05 -14.79 10.67
CA ILE A 10 0.61 -13.40 10.84
C ILE A 10 0.25 -13.13 12.30
N PRO A 11 1.00 -12.27 13.02
CA PRO A 11 0.72 -11.95 14.42
C PRO A 11 -0.56 -11.11 14.55
N ARG A 12 -1.35 -11.36 15.59
CA ARG A 12 -2.58 -10.61 15.89
C ARG A 12 -2.39 -9.43 16.85
N GLY A 13 -1.15 -9.08 17.19
CA GLY A 13 -0.82 -7.96 18.10
C GLY A 13 0.56 -8.11 18.75
N SER A 14 0.97 -7.12 19.53
CA SER A 14 2.22 -7.14 20.31
C SER A 14 2.02 -7.86 21.65
N GLY A 15 2.70 -8.99 21.88
CA GLY A 15 2.66 -9.73 23.15
C GLY A 15 2.78 -11.24 23.00
N ARG A 16 2.59 -11.99 24.10
CA ARG A 16 2.52 -13.46 24.06
C ARG A 16 1.27 -13.87 23.27
N ASP A 17 1.45 -14.57 22.15
CA ASP A 17 0.35 -15.08 21.35
C ASP A 17 -0.36 -16.24 22.09
N LEU A 18 -1.61 -15.97 22.51
CA LEU A 18 -2.49 -16.94 23.16
C LEU A 18 -3.58 -17.45 22.20
N SER A 19 -3.44 -17.18 20.90
CA SER A 19 -4.44 -17.54 19.89
C SER A 19 -4.54 -19.05 19.71
N ARG A 20 -5.78 -19.54 19.60
CA ARG A 20 -6.07 -20.96 19.33
C ARG A 20 -6.00 -21.33 17.85
N SER A 21 -6.00 -20.33 16.97
CA SER A 21 -5.96 -20.47 15.52
C SER A 21 -4.98 -19.47 14.93
N ARG A 22 -4.29 -19.86 13.85
CA ARG A 22 -3.29 -19.05 13.16
C ARG A 22 -3.52 -19.05 11.66
N LEU A 23 -3.13 -17.95 11.00
CA LEU A 23 -3.01 -17.86 9.56
C LEU A 23 -1.53 -18.00 9.19
N ILE A 24 -1.24 -18.86 8.22
CA ILE A 24 0.10 -19.01 7.63
C ILE A 24 -0.02 -18.54 6.19
N VAL A 25 0.83 -17.60 5.83
CA VAL A 25 0.92 -17.06 4.48
C VAL A 25 2.17 -17.59 3.83
N ASP A 26 2.01 -18.21 2.67
CA ASP A 26 3.10 -18.62 1.81
C ASP A 26 3.50 -17.44 0.91
N LEU A 27 4.67 -16.87 1.19
CA LEU A 27 5.19 -15.74 0.42
C LEU A 27 5.71 -16.18 -0.96
N ASP A 28 6.13 -17.43 -1.15
CA ASP A 28 6.56 -17.93 -2.45
C ASP A 28 5.37 -18.05 -3.41
N ALA A 29 4.18 -18.38 -2.89
CA ALA A 29 2.95 -18.29 -3.66
C ALA A 29 2.68 -16.86 -4.18
N LEU A 30 3.02 -15.83 -3.41
CA LEU A 30 2.92 -14.43 -3.88
C LEU A 30 3.93 -14.12 -4.97
N SER A 31 5.17 -14.59 -4.85
CA SER A 31 6.21 -14.46 -5.90
C SER A 31 5.74 -15.11 -7.20
N TYR A 32 5.23 -16.34 -7.10
CA TYR A 32 4.71 -17.09 -8.25
C TYR A 32 3.57 -16.34 -8.93
N ASN A 33 2.61 -15.81 -8.16
CA ASN A 33 1.48 -15.04 -8.71
C ASN A 33 1.95 -13.75 -9.38
N LEU A 34 2.90 -13.03 -8.77
CA LEU A 34 3.46 -11.81 -9.34
C LEU A 34 4.16 -12.10 -10.68
N GLU A 35 4.96 -13.17 -10.75
CA GLU A 35 5.64 -13.56 -11.98
C GLU A 35 4.63 -13.99 -13.06
N LEU A 36 3.60 -14.73 -12.69
CA LEU A 36 2.52 -15.09 -13.62
C LEU A 36 1.86 -13.84 -14.21
N ILE A 37 1.63 -12.78 -13.42
CA ILE A 37 1.12 -11.50 -13.94
C ILE A 37 2.13 -10.86 -14.89
N ARG A 38 3.43 -10.83 -14.53
CA ARG A 38 4.49 -10.26 -15.38
C ARG A 38 4.55 -10.91 -16.76
N THR A 39 4.43 -12.24 -16.83
CA THR A 39 4.42 -12.96 -18.12
C THR A 39 3.26 -12.59 -19.05
N ARG A 40 2.23 -11.89 -18.54
CA ARG A 40 1.08 -11.41 -19.32
C ARG A 40 1.22 -9.95 -19.75
N LEU A 41 2.26 -9.26 -19.30
CA LEU A 41 2.57 -7.89 -19.69
C LEU A 41 3.59 -7.92 -20.83
N ASP A 42 3.60 -6.87 -21.64
CA ASP A 42 4.58 -6.67 -22.72
C ASP A 42 5.92 -6.10 -22.22
N GLY A 43 6.09 -5.98 -20.90
CA GLY A 43 7.26 -5.40 -20.24
C GLY A 43 7.27 -3.87 -20.16
N SER A 44 6.27 -3.18 -20.72
CA SER A 44 6.17 -1.71 -20.67
C SER A 44 5.44 -1.18 -19.43
N ALA A 45 4.70 -2.06 -18.74
CA ALA A 45 3.87 -1.70 -17.61
C ALA A 45 4.46 -2.19 -16.28
N ASP A 46 4.50 -1.29 -15.31
CA ASP A 46 4.78 -1.65 -13.93
C ASP A 46 3.57 -2.30 -13.26
N ILE A 47 3.84 -3.19 -12.30
CA ILE A 47 2.82 -3.77 -11.42
C ILE A 47 2.83 -2.99 -10.11
N LEU A 48 1.65 -2.52 -9.69
CA LEU A 48 1.43 -1.86 -8.41
C LEU A 48 0.67 -2.80 -7.47
N PRO A 49 1.34 -3.50 -6.54
CA PRO A 49 0.64 -4.32 -5.59
C PRO A 49 -0.20 -3.49 -4.62
N VAL A 50 -1.45 -3.91 -4.45
CA VAL A 50 -2.38 -3.29 -3.53
C VAL A 50 -2.39 -4.11 -2.24
N VAL A 51 -1.94 -3.51 -1.14
CA VAL A 51 -1.78 -4.15 0.18
C VAL A 51 -2.75 -3.59 1.22
N LYS A 52 -3.89 -3.05 0.78
CA LYS A 52 -4.99 -2.59 1.64
C LYS A 52 -5.57 -3.71 2.52
N ALA A 53 -6.30 -3.33 3.55
CA ALA A 53 -6.96 -4.20 4.51
C ALA A 53 -6.00 -5.27 5.07
N ASP A 54 -4.85 -4.82 5.57
CA ASP A 54 -3.78 -5.68 6.05
C ASP A 54 -3.26 -6.68 5.00
N ALA A 55 -2.96 -6.20 3.78
CA ALA A 55 -2.71 -7.05 2.60
C ALA A 55 -3.80 -8.12 2.38
N TYR A 56 -5.07 -7.69 2.37
CA TYR A 56 -6.22 -8.58 2.25
C TYR A 56 -6.24 -9.66 3.35
N GLY A 57 -5.80 -9.31 4.56
CA GLY A 57 -5.68 -10.19 5.71
C GLY A 57 -4.43 -11.08 5.74
N HIS A 58 -3.49 -10.91 4.81
CA HIS A 58 -2.26 -11.69 4.72
C HIS A 58 -1.09 -11.06 5.50
N GLY A 59 -1.32 -9.98 6.24
CA GLY A 59 -0.28 -9.26 6.97
C GLY A 59 0.47 -8.28 6.08
N MET A 60 0.14 -6.99 6.24
CA MET A 60 0.61 -5.92 5.36
C MET A 60 2.13 -5.81 5.29
N VAL A 61 2.79 -5.86 6.45
CA VAL A 61 4.24 -5.64 6.56
C VAL A 61 5.06 -6.76 5.90
N PRO A 62 4.89 -8.06 6.26
CA PRO A 62 5.65 -9.13 5.62
C PRO A 62 5.36 -9.22 4.11
N VAL A 63 4.11 -9.09 3.70
CA VAL A 63 3.73 -9.09 2.27
C VAL A 63 4.38 -7.94 1.53
N SER A 64 4.35 -6.72 2.08
CA SER A 64 4.93 -5.54 1.44
C SER A 64 6.44 -5.67 1.29
N ARG A 65 7.16 -6.10 2.34
CA ARG A 65 8.62 -6.33 2.27
C ARG A 65 8.97 -7.39 1.23
N HIS A 66 8.22 -8.47 1.18
CA HIS A 66 8.42 -9.55 0.21
C HIS A 66 8.23 -9.09 -1.22
N LEU A 67 7.11 -8.43 -1.53
CA LEU A 67 6.81 -7.93 -2.88
C LEU A 67 7.81 -6.85 -3.33
N LEU A 68 8.28 -5.99 -2.42
CA LEU A 68 9.35 -5.03 -2.73
C LEU A 68 10.68 -5.71 -3.05
N GLY A 69 11.00 -6.81 -2.37
CA GLY A 69 12.15 -7.67 -2.73
C GLY A 69 12.06 -8.26 -4.13
N GLN A 70 10.85 -8.34 -4.70
CA GLN A 70 10.60 -8.77 -6.08
C GLN A 70 10.68 -7.63 -7.11
N SER A 71 11.23 -6.46 -6.76
CA SER A 71 11.40 -5.31 -7.68
C SER A 71 10.09 -4.72 -8.23
N VAL A 72 9.06 -4.62 -7.39
CA VAL A 72 7.90 -3.74 -7.69
C VAL A 72 8.26 -2.30 -7.30
N PRO A 73 7.88 -1.28 -8.10
CA PRO A 73 8.38 0.09 -7.90
C PRO A 73 7.67 0.84 -6.77
N ALA A 74 6.48 0.40 -6.36
CA ALA A 74 5.62 1.10 -5.42
C ALA A 74 4.59 0.14 -4.79
N LEU A 75 3.84 0.62 -3.81
CA LEU A 75 2.70 -0.07 -3.20
C LEU A 75 1.46 0.81 -3.22
N ALA A 76 0.30 0.21 -3.04
CA ALA A 76 -0.96 0.93 -2.87
C ALA A 76 -1.73 0.44 -1.64
N VAL A 77 -2.34 1.37 -0.91
CA VAL A 77 -3.19 1.14 0.25
C VAL A 77 -4.56 1.76 0.04
N MET A 78 -5.54 1.48 0.90
CA MET A 78 -6.83 2.14 0.83
C MET A 78 -6.81 3.46 1.58
N GLY A 79 -6.29 3.46 2.81
CA GLY A 79 -6.35 4.61 3.71
C GLY A 79 -4.98 5.17 4.09
N LEU A 80 -4.99 6.39 4.65
CA LEU A 80 -3.79 7.06 5.13
C LEU A 80 -3.09 6.27 6.24
N GLU A 81 -3.85 5.77 7.22
CA GLU A 81 -3.34 5.03 8.38
C GLU A 81 -2.49 3.82 7.97
N GLU A 82 -2.93 3.09 6.94
CA GLU A 82 -2.18 1.94 6.40
C GLU A 82 -0.83 2.39 5.83
N GLY A 83 -0.81 3.51 5.10
CA GLY A 83 0.43 4.09 4.57
C GLY A 83 1.37 4.55 5.67
N ILE A 84 0.83 5.20 6.72
CA ILE A 84 1.60 5.62 7.90
C ILE A 84 2.19 4.42 8.62
N GLN A 85 1.41 3.36 8.81
CA GLN A 85 1.89 2.13 9.43
C GLN A 85 3.05 1.52 8.64
N LEU A 86 2.96 1.46 7.30
CA LEU A 86 4.06 0.99 6.46
C LEU A 86 5.32 1.85 6.59
N ARG A 87 5.17 3.18 6.72
CA ARG A 87 6.28 4.11 6.95
C ARG A 87 6.95 3.88 8.30
N GLN A 88 6.16 3.67 9.35
CA GLN A 88 6.67 3.34 10.70
C GLN A 88 7.43 2.01 10.71
N GLU A 89 7.05 1.08 9.84
CA GLU A 89 7.73 -0.20 9.61
C GLU A 89 8.95 -0.10 8.67
N GLY A 90 9.38 1.12 8.34
CA GLY A 90 10.58 1.40 7.57
C GLY A 90 10.43 1.25 6.06
N ILE A 91 9.22 1.06 5.53
CA ILE A 91 9.01 1.01 4.08
C ILE A 91 9.13 2.43 3.51
N GLN A 92 10.09 2.64 2.60
CA GLN A 92 10.40 3.95 2.03
C GLN A 92 10.00 4.11 0.56
N THR A 93 9.54 3.05 -0.10
CA THR A 93 9.06 3.12 -1.49
C THR A 93 7.86 4.05 -1.62
N ASP A 94 7.44 4.34 -2.84
CA ASP A 94 6.21 5.08 -3.10
C ASP A 94 4.98 4.30 -2.61
N ILE A 95 4.06 5.01 -1.96
CA ILE A 95 2.81 4.45 -1.45
C ILE A 95 1.65 5.33 -1.91
N LEU A 96 0.79 4.77 -2.76
CA LEU A 96 -0.42 5.40 -3.28
C LEU A 96 -1.62 5.11 -2.38
N VAL A 97 -2.35 6.14 -1.96
CA VAL A 97 -3.58 6.03 -1.15
C VAL A 97 -4.80 6.07 -2.07
N LEU A 98 -5.33 4.89 -2.42
CA LEU A 98 -6.37 4.72 -3.45
C LEU A 98 -7.75 5.22 -3.04
N GLY A 99 -8.03 5.27 -1.73
CA GLY A 99 -9.25 5.82 -1.15
C GLY A 99 -9.29 7.34 -1.13
N GLY A 100 -8.15 8.00 -1.41
CA GLY A 100 -7.97 9.41 -1.11
C GLY A 100 -7.72 9.64 0.37
N ILE A 101 -7.77 10.90 0.78
CA ILE A 101 -7.64 11.36 2.17
C ILE A 101 -8.75 12.37 2.45
N LEU A 102 -8.85 12.85 3.69
CA LEU A 102 -9.59 14.05 4.04
C LEU A 102 -8.71 15.29 3.82
N PRO A 103 -9.27 16.47 3.51
CA PRO A 103 -8.49 17.72 3.45
C PRO A 103 -7.68 18.01 4.72
N SER A 104 -8.22 17.67 5.89
CA SER A 104 -7.56 17.83 7.19
C SER A 104 -6.34 16.91 7.38
N GLU A 105 -6.23 15.85 6.58
CA GLU A 105 -5.15 14.86 6.65
C GLU A 105 -3.99 15.17 5.69
N MET A 106 -4.07 16.28 4.94
CA MET A 106 -3.07 16.65 3.94
C MET A 106 -1.67 16.81 4.55
N LYS A 107 -1.60 17.36 5.76
CA LYS A 107 -0.33 17.55 6.46
C LYS A 107 0.33 16.21 6.79
N GLU A 108 -0.41 15.28 7.36
CA GLU A 108 0.08 13.93 7.68
C GLU A 108 0.47 13.19 6.40
N CYS A 109 -0.32 13.31 5.33
CA CYS A 109 0.01 12.73 4.03
C CYS A 109 1.38 13.22 3.52
N LEU A 110 1.65 14.52 3.66
CA LEU A 110 2.91 15.14 3.28
C LEU A 110 4.07 14.74 4.20
N ASP A 111 3.88 14.81 5.52
CA ASP A 111 4.90 14.43 6.52
C ASP A 111 5.36 12.98 6.33
N PHE A 112 4.44 12.08 6.00
CA PHE A 112 4.73 10.67 5.75
C PHE A 112 5.09 10.35 4.29
N ARG A 113 5.18 11.36 3.41
CA ARG A 113 5.53 11.21 1.98
C ARG A 113 4.65 10.15 1.28
N LEU A 114 3.35 10.23 1.51
CA LEU A 114 2.35 9.39 0.85
C LEU A 114 1.79 10.13 -0.38
N ILE A 115 1.31 9.38 -1.36
CA ILE A 115 0.76 9.92 -2.61
C ILE A 115 -0.76 9.80 -2.52
N PRO A 116 -1.52 10.88 -2.32
CA PRO A 116 -2.97 10.79 -2.28
C PRO A 116 -3.55 10.74 -3.69
N VAL A 117 -4.66 10.03 -3.82
CA VAL A 117 -5.57 10.23 -4.93
C VAL A 117 -6.45 11.45 -4.66
N ILE A 118 -6.52 12.35 -5.64
CA ILE A 118 -7.41 13.52 -5.65
C ILE A 118 -8.62 13.17 -6.54
N HIS A 119 -9.81 13.26 -5.97
CA HIS A 119 -11.06 12.83 -6.60
C HIS A 119 -12.22 13.81 -6.37
N ASN A 120 -11.96 14.98 -5.80
CA ASN A 120 -12.93 16.05 -5.60
C ASN A 120 -12.22 17.42 -5.50
N ARG A 121 -13.00 18.51 -5.50
CA ARG A 121 -12.49 19.88 -5.46
C ARG A 121 -11.84 20.22 -4.11
N ASP A 122 -12.43 19.81 -3.00
CA ASP A 122 -11.94 20.15 -1.66
C ASP A 122 -10.51 19.63 -1.44
N LEU A 123 -10.20 18.44 -1.96
CA LEU A 123 -8.84 17.89 -1.92
C LEU A 123 -7.88 18.64 -2.83
N LEU A 124 -8.31 19.05 -4.01
CA LEU A 124 -7.49 19.87 -4.90
C LEU A 124 -7.17 21.23 -4.25
N ASP A 125 -8.17 21.86 -3.63
CA ASP A 125 -8.00 23.13 -2.94
C ASP A 125 -7.04 22.97 -1.73
N ALA A 126 -7.09 21.84 -1.01
CA ALA A 126 -6.13 21.53 0.05
C ALA A 126 -4.68 21.39 -0.47
N VAL A 127 -4.49 20.76 -1.63
CA VAL A 127 -3.16 20.70 -2.28
C VAL A 127 -2.69 22.09 -2.70
N MET A 128 -3.59 22.92 -3.24
CA MET A 128 -3.26 24.29 -3.68
C MET A 128 -2.92 25.25 -2.54
N GLN A 129 -3.35 24.95 -1.31
CA GLN A 129 -3.03 25.72 -0.11
C GLN A 129 -1.68 25.34 0.51
N LEU A 130 -0.99 24.33 -0.02
CA LEU A 130 0.34 23.97 0.45
C LEU A 130 1.34 25.12 0.22
N PRO A 131 2.29 25.33 1.13
CA PRO A 131 3.38 26.29 0.94
C PRO A 131 4.15 26.04 -0.37
N PRO A 132 4.65 27.07 -1.07
CA PRO A 132 5.35 26.92 -2.35
C PRO A 132 6.61 26.03 -2.31
N ASP A 133 7.24 25.88 -1.15
CA ASP A 133 8.40 25.02 -0.89
C ASP A 133 8.01 23.56 -0.60
N GLN A 134 6.72 23.28 -0.43
CA GLN A 134 6.18 21.94 -0.26
C GLN A 134 5.56 21.44 -1.55
N CYS A 135 6.02 20.29 -2.02
CA CYS A 135 5.46 19.62 -3.19
C CYS A 135 5.00 18.21 -2.81
N ILE A 136 3.77 17.89 -3.23
CA ILE A 136 3.20 16.55 -3.09
C ILE A 136 2.91 15.98 -4.47
N ARG A 137 3.27 14.71 -4.69
CA ARG A 137 2.82 13.99 -5.87
C ARG A 137 1.39 13.53 -5.64
N ILE A 138 0.57 13.64 -6.68
CA ILE A 138 -0.84 13.25 -6.63
C ILE A 138 -1.18 12.36 -7.82
N HIS A 139 -2.25 11.58 -7.68
CA HIS A 139 -2.94 10.98 -8.82
C HIS A 139 -4.35 11.56 -8.90
N LEU A 140 -4.73 12.10 -10.05
CA LEU A 140 -6.13 12.43 -10.31
C LEU A 140 -6.89 11.14 -10.63
N LYS A 141 -7.97 10.88 -9.91
CA LYS A 141 -8.86 9.77 -10.20
C LYS A 141 -10.05 10.32 -10.94
N CYS A 142 -10.31 9.79 -12.12
CA CYS A 142 -11.46 10.15 -12.94
C CYS A 142 -12.48 9.03 -12.86
N ASP A 143 -13.73 9.38 -12.55
CA ASP A 143 -14.81 8.39 -12.60
C ASP A 143 -15.23 8.15 -14.05
N ILE A 144 -15.02 6.92 -14.52
CA ILE A 144 -15.42 6.45 -15.85
C ILE A 144 -16.60 5.47 -15.79
N GLY A 145 -17.34 5.44 -14.68
CA GLY A 145 -18.59 4.67 -14.53
C GLY A 145 -18.71 3.83 -13.25
N MET A 146 -17.78 3.93 -12.30
CA MET A 146 -17.88 3.19 -11.03
C MET A 146 -18.82 3.87 -10.04
N GLY A 147 -18.97 5.19 -10.09
CA GLY A 147 -19.87 5.96 -9.21
C GLY A 147 -19.42 6.00 -7.75
N ARG A 148 -18.14 5.78 -7.47
CA ARG A 148 -17.61 5.66 -6.10
C ARG A 148 -16.75 6.84 -5.68
N LEU A 149 -15.72 7.13 -6.47
CA LEU A 149 -14.80 8.26 -6.33
C LEU A 149 -14.34 8.64 -7.74
N GLY A 150 -14.16 9.93 -7.98
CA GLY A 150 -13.51 10.47 -9.17
C GLY A 150 -14.12 11.78 -9.61
#